data_AF-A0A9P4KB39-F1
#
_entry.id   AF-A0A9P4KB39-F1
#
_cell.length_a   1.000
_cell.length_b   1.000
_cell.length_c   1.000
_cell.angle_alpha   90.00
_cell.angle_beta   90.00
_cell.angle_gamma   90.00
#
_symmetry.space_group_name_H-M   'P 1'
#
loop_
_entity.id
_entity.type
_entity.pdbx_description
1 polymer ?
#
loop_
_entity_poly.entity_id
_entity_poly.type
_entity_poly.pdbx_seq_one_letter_code
_entity_poly.pdbx_strand_id
1 'polypeptide(L)'
;MGAIDATGLSVRKRREKNRTRSASRRRKGHYKKLLWFKQPFPDNYTDEETFLDHLQRNPRLQPYEFWSLMADSTVIVQHVASVAIFCCSFVAIVQERVSPVSLVTWASFCTVLGWLVWDYWMGQGEDGAAKSKAVPIATGNGLSEDISSASSTGSVKEAHGLGLTLGEGPNERPRHSHSTSVTSVTSDVSDSSKSGQPTLSPAFAISGHNPPYADPTSSLSPRNQRRLTTAKSAMLIYAALLGLSPILKSLTRSTSSDSIWAISTGLLCMNVAFFDYGEGTGAHLPASISTNSALMASTVLASRLPSTTHVFSLTLFSIEVFGLFPIFRRHLRSNSWKGHVTLTIILIISACGGVFMTLTGGGRGAWIAGVVLGGILTFFSMGICSWWLIGLQKYKNEIYGPWDPARPIIRRSWD
;
A
#
# COMPACT_ATOMS: atom_id res chain seq x y z
N MET A 1 20.81 29.00 -82.17
CA MET A 1 19.72 29.47 -81.26
C MET A 1 18.41 29.04 -81.87
N GLY A 2 17.46 28.33 -81.27
CA GLY A 2 17.22 27.89 -79.90
C GLY A 2 15.72 27.56 -79.85
N ALA A 3 15.34 26.38 -80.31
CA ALA A 3 13.95 25.93 -80.32
C ALA A 3 13.61 25.34 -78.94
N ILE A 4 13.01 26.15 -78.07
CA ILE A 4 12.69 25.76 -76.69
C ILE A 4 11.21 25.34 -76.61
N ASP A 5 10.99 24.05 -76.71
CA ASP A 5 10.14 23.24 -75.82
C ASP A 5 8.85 23.88 -75.24
N ALA A 6 7.88 24.23 -76.10
CA ALA A 6 6.58 24.76 -75.68
C ALA A 6 5.54 23.68 -75.31
N THR A 7 5.75 22.44 -75.75
CA THR A 7 4.78 21.33 -75.55
C THR A 7 4.98 20.58 -74.23
N GLY A 8 6.19 20.55 -73.67
CA GLY A 8 6.48 19.94 -72.36
C GLY A 8 5.89 20.70 -71.17
N LEU A 9 5.80 22.04 -71.25
CA LEU A 9 5.31 22.90 -70.17
C LEU A 9 3.79 22.77 -69.93
N SER A 10 2.99 22.58 -70.99
CA SER A 10 1.52 22.48 -70.88
C SER A 10 1.08 21.15 -70.25
N VAL A 11 1.78 20.05 -70.57
CA VAL A 11 1.54 18.73 -69.99
C VAL A 11 1.95 18.71 -68.52
N ARG A 12 3.08 19.32 -68.16
CA ARG A 12 3.54 19.43 -66.76
C ARG A 12 2.57 20.23 -65.91
N LYS A 13 2.09 21.38 -66.42
CA LYS A 13 1.11 22.25 -65.74
C LYS A 13 -0.27 21.57 -65.58
N ARG A 14 -0.70 20.75 -66.55
CA ARG A 14 -1.95 19.96 -66.46
C ARG A 14 -1.83 18.78 -65.48
N ARG A 15 -0.67 18.11 -65.44
CA ARG A 15 -0.37 17.03 -64.48
C ARG A 15 -0.25 17.56 -63.05
N GLU A 16 0.28 18.78 -62.89
CA GLU A 16 0.37 19.48 -61.60
C GLU A 16 -0.99 20.00 -61.12
N LYS A 17 -1.84 20.51 -62.02
CA LYS A 17 -3.24 20.87 -61.73
C LYS A 17 -4.12 19.66 -61.36
N ASN A 18 -3.83 18.48 -61.94
CA ASN A 18 -4.48 17.22 -61.54
C ASN A 18 -3.92 16.64 -60.23
N ARG A 19 -2.63 16.83 -59.91
CA ARG A 19 -2.05 16.48 -58.60
C ARG A 19 -2.62 17.35 -57.49
N THR A 20 -2.78 18.66 -57.70
CA THR A 20 -3.37 19.57 -56.69
C THR A 20 -4.86 19.31 -56.47
N ARG A 21 -5.62 18.97 -57.51
CA ARG A 21 -7.03 18.54 -57.37
C ARG A 21 -7.17 17.16 -56.71
N SER A 22 -6.22 16.24 -56.91
CA SER A 22 -6.26 14.90 -56.29
C SER A 22 -5.82 14.92 -54.82
N ALA A 23 -4.91 15.82 -54.43
CA ALA A 23 -4.46 15.97 -53.04
C ALA A 23 -5.56 16.53 -52.11
N SER A 24 -6.51 17.30 -52.67
CA SER A 24 -7.65 17.86 -51.93
C SER A 24 -8.75 16.84 -51.59
N ARG A 25 -8.79 15.70 -52.30
CA ARG A 25 -9.70 14.57 -51.99
C ARG A 25 -8.98 13.49 -51.20
N ARG A 26 -8.12 13.86 -50.26
CA ARG A 26 -7.81 12.94 -49.16
C ARG A 26 -9.11 12.81 -48.38
N ARG A 27 -9.86 11.72 -48.60
CA ARG A 27 -11.07 11.36 -47.84
C ARG A 27 -10.78 11.69 -46.38
N LYS A 28 -11.45 12.70 -45.82
CA LYS A 28 -11.37 12.97 -44.39
C LYS A 28 -11.77 11.65 -43.73
N GLY A 29 -10.80 11.00 -43.09
CA GLY A 29 -11.08 9.76 -42.38
C GLY A 29 -12.13 10.04 -41.31
N HIS A 30 -12.92 9.04 -40.96
CA HIS A 30 -13.87 9.18 -39.86
C HIS A 30 -13.14 9.65 -38.59
N TYR A 31 -13.71 10.60 -37.88
CA TYR A 31 -13.19 11.02 -36.59
C TYR A 31 -13.14 9.82 -35.65
N LYS A 32 -12.05 9.66 -34.91
CA LYS A 32 -11.89 8.57 -33.94
C LYS A 32 -11.70 9.14 -32.54
N LYS A 33 -12.36 8.55 -31.53
CA LYS A 33 -12.29 9.01 -30.14
C LYS A 33 -11.03 8.52 -29.41
N LEU A 34 -9.85 8.77 -29.99
CA LEU A 34 -8.55 8.42 -29.41
C LEU A 34 -7.80 9.71 -29.07
N LEU A 35 -7.56 9.93 -27.78
CA LEU A 35 -6.93 11.16 -27.26
C LEU A 35 -5.45 11.30 -27.69
N TRP A 36 -4.80 10.18 -28.01
CA TRP A 36 -3.35 10.10 -28.24
C TRP A 36 -2.94 10.04 -29.71
N PHE A 37 -3.90 9.91 -30.63
CA PHE A 37 -3.62 9.77 -32.06
C PHE A 37 -3.87 11.09 -32.79
N LYS A 38 -2.87 11.58 -33.53
CA LYS A 38 -2.98 12.84 -34.30
C LYS A 38 -3.88 12.64 -35.53
N GLN A 39 -4.98 13.38 -35.58
CA GLN A 39 -6.01 13.25 -36.61
C GLN A 39 -6.10 14.51 -37.49
N PRO A 40 -6.65 14.41 -38.71
CA PRO A 40 -6.79 15.54 -39.63
C PRO A 40 -7.98 16.45 -39.27
N PHE A 41 -8.20 16.66 -37.97
CA PHE A 41 -9.25 17.50 -37.41
C PHE A 41 -8.60 18.49 -36.42
N PRO A 42 -9.13 19.73 -36.28
CA PRO A 42 -8.67 20.68 -35.27
C PRO A 42 -8.73 20.08 -33.86
N ASP A 43 -7.86 20.53 -32.95
CA ASP A 43 -7.82 20.01 -31.58
C ASP A 43 -9.15 20.24 -30.81
N ASN A 44 -9.92 21.28 -31.18
CA ASN A 44 -11.24 21.57 -30.59
C ASN A 44 -12.42 20.90 -31.34
N TYR A 45 -12.16 20.04 -32.33
CA TYR A 45 -13.21 19.39 -33.10
C TYR A 45 -13.88 18.27 -32.30
N THR A 46 -15.19 18.39 -32.12
CA THR A 46 -16.05 17.37 -31.50
C THR A 46 -17.14 17.01 -32.50
N ASP A 47 -17.38 15.72 -32.68
CA ASP A 47 -18.42 15.22 -33.57
C ASP A 47 -19.79 15.29 -32.88
N GLU A 48 -20.62 16.28 -33.22
CA GLU A 48 -21.89 16.58 -32.54
C GLU A 48 -22.89 15.42 -32.56
N GLU A 49 -22.89 14.62 -33.63
CA GLU A 49 -23.83 13.49 -33.78
C GLU A 49 -23.40 12.29 -32.92
N THR A 50 -22.11 11.96 -32.91
CA THR A 50 -21.64 10.73 -32.23
C THR A 50 -21.08 10.97 -30.83
N PHE A 51 -20.90 12.23 -30.38
CA PHE A 51 -20.16 12.58 -29.16
C PHE A 51 -20.57 11.74 -27.94
N LEU A 52 -21.87 11.65 -27.66
CA LEU A 52 -22.43 10.99 -26.48
C LEU A 52 -22.87 9.54 -26.72
N ASP A 53 -22.88 9.04 -27.96
CA ASP A 53 -23.44 7.72 -28.31
C ASP A 53 -22.79 6.55 -27.58
N HIS A 54 -21.54 6.70 -27.17
CA HIS A 54 -20.76 5.67 -26.51
C HIS A 54 -20.58 5.95 -25.01
N LEU A 55 -21.35 6.88 -24.43
CA LEU A 55 -21.34 7.15 -23.00
C LEU A 55 -21.99 5.96 -22.28
N GLN A 56 -21.17 5.15 -21.62
CA GLN A 56 -21.66 4.00 -20.86
C GLN A 56 -21.71 4.35 -19.38
N ARG A 57 -22.86 4.16 -18.76
CA ARG A 57 -23.00 4.27 -17.31
C ARG A 57 -22.65 2.92 -16.69
N ASN A 58 -21.76 2.93 -15.69
CA ASN A 58 -21.42 1.77 -14.88
C ASN A 58 -20.98 0.51 -15.68
N PRO A 59 -20.18 0.60 -16.77
CA PRO A 59 -19.84 -0.58 -17.57
C PRO A 59 -18.98 -1.61 -16.84
N ARG A 60 -18.32 -1.22 -15.74
CA ARG A 60 -17.51 -2.09 -14.89
C ARG A 60 -18.11 -2.30 -13.49
N LEU A 61 -19.44 -2.21 -13.36
CA LEU A 61 -20.09 -2.45 -12.07
C LEU A 61 -19.93 -3.91 -11.67
N GLN A 62 -19.12 -4.17 -10.66
CA GLN A 62 -19.07 -5.47 -9.99
C GLN A 62 -20.04 -5.40 -8.80
N PRO A 63 -21.10 -6.24 -8.78
CA PRO A 63 -21.98 -6.31 -7.61
C PRO A 63 -21.17 -6.79 -6.41
N TYR A 64 -21.44 -6.22 -5.23
CA TYR A 64 -20.76 -6.66 -4.02
C TYR A 64 -21.46 -7.92 -3.53
N GLU A 65 -20.71 -9.01 -3.43
CA GLU A 65 -21.17 -10.21 -2.74
C GLU A 65 -21.09 -9.97 -1.23
N PHE A 66 -22.19 -10.21 -0.50
CA PHE A 66 -22.28 -9.96 0.94
C PHE A 66 -21.13 -10.61 1.73
N TRP A 67 -20.85 -11.87 1.46
CA TRP A 67 -19.81 -12.62 2.17
C TRP A 67 -18.40 -12.13 1.84
N SER A 68 -18.15 -11.70 0.60
CA SER A 68 -16.87 -11.11 0.22
C SER A 68 -16.65 -9.78 0.93
N LEU A 69 -17.70 -8.94 0.96
CA LEU A 69 -17.63 -7.64 1.61
C LEU A 69 -17.47 -7.76 3.13
N MET A 70 -18.16 -8.72 3.74
CA MET A 70 -18.00 -9.03 5.15
C MET A 70 -16.57 -9.52 5.43
N ALA A 71 -16.00 -10.33 4.55
CA ALA A 71 -14.62 -10.77 4.64
C ALA A 71 -13.61 -9.62 4.48
N ASP A 72 -13.87 -8.65 3.61
CA ASP A 72 -13.03 -7.45 3.47
C ASP A 72 -13.14 -6.51 4.69
N SER A 73 -14.33 -6.40 5.30
CA SER A 73 -14.53 -5.60 6.51
C SER A 73 -13.72 -6.09 7.72
N THR A 74 -13.24 -7.34 7.70
CA THR A 74 -12.34 -7.87 8.74
C THR A 74 -11.05 -7.08 8.87
N VAL A 75 -10.59 -6.42 7.79
CA VAL A 75 -9.39 -5.58 7.84
C VAL A 75 -9.61 -4.37 8.73
N ILE A 76 -10.79 -3.77 8.67
CA ILE A 76 -11.15 -2.64 9.53
C ILE A 76 -11.27 -3.12 10.97
N VAL A 77 -11.98 -4.24 11.19
CA VAL A 77 -12.19 -4.81 12.53
C VAL A 77 -10.87 -5.20 13.20
N GLN A 78 -9.92 -5.80 12.48
CA GLN A 78 -8.60 -6.12 13.04
C GLN A 78 -7.84 -4.88 13.52
N HIS A 79 -7.93 -3.75 12.79
CA HIS A 79 -7.27 -2.52 13.20
C HIS A 79 -7.94 -1.94 14.47
N VAL A 80 -9.28 -1.84 14.47
CA VAL A 80 -10.04 -1.37 15.63
C VAL A 80 -9.81 -2.27 16.84
N ALA A 81 -9.75 -3.59 16.65
CA ALA A 81 -9.42 -4.55 17.71
C ALA A 81 -8.00 -4.32 18.25
N SER A 82 -7.01 -4.05 17.39
CA SER A 82 -5.64 -3.74 17.84
C SER A 82 -5.57 -2.45 18.68
N VAL A 83 -6.32 -1.41 18.29
CA VAL A 83 -6.46 -0.17 19.07
C VAL A 83 -7.14 -0.45 20.41
N ALA A 84 -8.21 -1.25 20.42
CA ALA A 84 -8.91 -1.62 21.65
C ALA A 84 -8.01 -2.43 22.60
N ILE A 85 -7.24 -3.40 22.09
CA ILE A 85 -6.26 -4.17 22.87
C ILE A 85 -5.20 -3.24 23.47
N PHE A 86 -4.70 -2.27 22.69
CA PHE A 86 -3.77 -1.27 23.19
C PHE A 86 -4.35 -0.46 24.35
N CYS A 87 -5.57 0.07 24.20
CA CYS A 87 -6.27 0.80 25.26
C CYS A 87 -6.51 -0.07 26.51
N CYS A 88 -6.96 -1.32 26.33
CA CYS A 88 -7.17 -2.24 27.43
C CYS A 88 -5.86 -2.55 28.17
N SER A 89 -4.76 -2.69 27.42
CA SER A 89 -3.42 -2.91 27.97
C SER A 89 -2.97 -1.72 28.82
N PHE A 90 -3.18 -0.49 28.33
CA PHE A 90 -2.90 0.73 29.09
C PHE A 90 -3.72 0.80 30.38
N VAL A 91 -5.03 0.56 30.31
CA VAL A 91 -5.91 0.56 31.49
C VAL A 91 -5.51 -0.53 32.48
N ALA A 92 -5.17 -1.73 32.00
CA ALA A 92 -4.72 -2.84 32.86
C ALA A 92 -3.40 -2.54 33.58
N ILE A 93 -2.50 -1.78 32.94
CA ILE A 93 -1.26 -1.29 33.55
C ILE A 93 -1.57 -0.24 34.62
N VAL A 94 -2.47 0.71 34.34
CA VAL A 94 -2.86 1.77 35.28
C VAL A 94 -3.60 1.20 36.50
N GLN A 95 -4.40 0.15 36.32
CA GLN A 95 -5.09 -0.57 37.40
C GLN A 95 -4.19 -1.59 38.13
N GLU A 96 -2.89 -1.64 37.83
CA GLU A 96 -1.92 -2.60 38.40
C GLU A 96 -2.31 -4.08 38.25
N ARG A 97 -3.17 -4.40 37.27
CA ARG A 97 -3.63 -5.78 37.00
C ARG A 97 -2.58 -6.60 36.24
N VAL A 98 -1.80 -5.92 35.39
CA VAL A 98 -0.80 -6.55 34.52
C VAL A 98 0.49 -5.75 34.59
N SER A 99 1.61 -6.45 34.82
CA SER A 99 2.92 -5.81 34.79
C SER A 99 3.27 -5.38 33.35
N PRO A 100 3.72 -4.14 33.10
CA PRO A 100 4.09 -3.67 31.77
C PRO A 100 5.17 -4.52 31.10
N VAL A 101 6.11 -5.02 31.91
CA VAL A 101 7.23 -5.84 31.43
C VAL A 101 6.73 -7.17 30.87
N SER A 102 5.82 -7.88 31.55
CA SER A 102 5.26 -9.13 31.03
C SER A 102 4.44 -8.93 29.76
N LEU A 103 3.78 -7.77 29.63
CA LEU A 103 3.00 -7.44 28.45
C LEU A 103 3.91 -7.22 27.23
N VAL A 104 4.95 -6.40 27.39
CA VAL A 104 5.89 -6.14 26.29
C VAL A 104 6.72 -7.37 25.96
N THR A 105 7.11 -8.21 26.93
CA THR A 105 7.86 -9.44 26.62
C THR A 105 7.03 -10.44 25.83
N TRP A 106 5.74 -10.61 26.17
CA TRP A 106 4.85 -11.47 25.40
C TRP A 106 4.61 -10.91 23.99
N ALA A 107 4.45 -9.60 23.86
CA ALA A 107 4.25 -8.93 22.58
C ALA A 107 5.50 -8.99 21.69
N SER A 108 6.69 -8.77 22.26
CA SER A 108 7.97 -8.96 21.55
C SER A 108 8.18 -10.41 21.14
N PHE A 109 7.83 -11.38 21.99
CA PHE A 109 7.87 -12.80 21.64
C PHE A 109 6.94 -13.11 20.45
N CYS A 110 5.69 -12.62 20.48
CA CYS A 110 4.76 -12.74 19.36
C CYS A 110 5.30 -12.09 18.07
N THR A 111 5.95 -10.93 18.20
CA THR A 111 6.56 -10.20 17.08
C THR A 111 7.71 -10.99 16.46
N VAL A 112 8.58 -11.60 17.28
CA VAL A 112 9.66 -12.47 16.81
C VAL A 112 9.10 -13.72 16.13
N LEU A 113 8.06 -14.36 16.69
CA LEU A 113 7.39 -15.49 16.04
C LEU A 113 6.78 -15.08 14.68
N GLY A 114 6.11 -13.93 14.61
CA GLY A 114 5.57 -13.39 13.36
C GLY A 114 6.66 -13.14 12.33
N TRP A 115 7.82 -12.63 12.76
CA TRP A 115 8.99 -12.44 11.90
C TRP A 115 9.61 -13.75 11.42
N LEU A 116 9.66 -14.80 12.26
CA LEU A 116 10.13 -16.12 11.84
C LEU A 116 9.19 -16.76 10.81
N VAL A 117 7.88 -16.64 11.02
CA VAL A 117 6.86 -17.12 10.06
C VAL A 117 6.99 -16.38 8.73
N TRP A 118 7.19 -15.07 8.78
CA TRP A 118 7.47 -14.27 7.59
C TRP A 118 8.72 -14.73 6.84
N ASP A 119 9.83 -14.87 7.57
CA ASP A 119 11.12 -15.22 6.99
C ASP A 119 11.08 -16.63 6.38
N TYR A 120 10.33 -17.55 6.99
CA TYR A 120 10.01 -18.85 6.43
C TYR A 120 9.25 -18.75 5.09
N TRP A 121 8.22 -17.91 4.99
CA TRP A 121 7.50 -17.71 3.71
C TRP A 121 8.37 -17.08 2.62
N MET A 122 9.21 -16.11 2.98
CA MET A 122 10.17 -15.52 2.04
C MET A 122 11.17 -16.56 1.51
N GLY A 123 11.62 -17.49 2.37
CA GLY A 123 12.47 -18.61 1.97
C GLY A 123 11.80 -19.50 0.92
N GLN A 124 10.53 -19.87 1.13
CA GLN A 124 9.77 -20.68 0.16
C GLN A 124 9.64 -20.01 -1.22
N GLY A 125 9.39 -18.70 -1.25
CA GLY A 125 9.25 -17.95 -2.51
C GLY A 125 10.55 -17.89 -3.31
N GLU A 126 11.68 -17.67 -2.64
CA GLU A 126 13.00 -17.63 -3.26
C GLU A 126 13.44 -19.02 -3.77
N ASP A 127 13.17 -20.09 -3.00
CA ASP A 127 13.50 -21.46 -3.40
C ASP A 127 12.62 -21.93 -4.58
N GLY A 128 11.34 -21.53 -4.62
CA GLY A 128 10.45 -21.75 -5.75
C GLY A 128 10.90 -21.00 -7.02
N ALA A 129 11.35 -19.76 -6.87
CA ALA A 129 11.91 -18.97 -7.97
C ALA A 129 13.25 -19.52 -8.48
N ALA A 130 14.09 -20.09 -7.59
CA ALA A 130 15.31 -20.77 -8.00
C ALA A 130 15.01 -22.06 -8.79
N LYS A 131 13.99 -22.83 -8.35
CA LYS A 131 13.55 -24.03 -9.08
C LYS A 131 12.93 -23.72 -10.43
N SER A 132 12.14 -22.65 -10.56
CA SER A 132 11.57 -22.24 -11.85
C SER A 132 12.62 -21.72 -12.84
N LYS A 133 13.70 -21.10 -12.34
CA LYS A 133 14.87 -20.71 -13.14
C LYS A 133 15.80 -21.88 -13.50
N ALA A 134 15.73 -22.99 -12.77
CA ALA A 134 16.60 -24.16 -12.96
C ALA A 134 15.99 -25.25 -13.87
N VAL A 135 14.75 -25.08 -14.37
CA VAL A 135 14.20 -25.98 -15.39
C VAL A 135 14.95 -25.74 -16.71
N PRO A 136 15.71 -26.72 -17.23
CA PRO A 136 16.46 -26.54 -18.46
C PRO A 136 15.50 -26.47 -19.66
N ILE A 137 15.75 -25.52 -20.56
CA ILE A 137 15.15 -25.47 -21.89
C ILE A 137 15.61 -26.73 -22.63
N ALA A 138 14.77 -27.77 -22.60
CA ALA A 138 14.92 -28.93 -23.46
C ALA A 138 14.36 -28.57 -24.83
N THR A 139 15.26 -28.35 -25.78
CA THR A 139 15.01 -28.32 -27.22
C THR A 139 14.43 -29.67 -27.66
N GLY A 140 13.31 -29.66 -28.37
CA GLY A 140 12.71 -30.87 -28.95
C GLY A 140 11.60 -30.53 -29.93
N ASN A 141 11.87 -30.79 -31.21
CA ASN A 141 11.05 -30.51 -32.39
C ASN A 141 9.63 -31.07 -32.31
N GLY A 142 8.72 -30.41 -33.05
CA GLY A 142 7.30 -30.73 -33.05
C GLY A 142 6.91 -32.05 -33.67
N LEU A 143 5.72 -32.51 -33.30
CA LEU A 143 4.71 -33.03 -34.22
C LEU A 143 3.34 -32.89 -33.54
N SER A 144 2.38 -32.43 -34.32
CA SER A 144 0.94 -32.42 -34.04
C SER A 144 0.41 -33.83 -33.81
N GLU A 145 -0.39 -34.03 -32.77
CA GLU A 145 -1.47 -35.03 -32.78
C GLU A 145 -2.54 -34.70 -31.73
N ASP A 146 -3.79 -34.64 -32.21
CA ASP A 146 -5.04 -34.46 -31.49
C ASP A 146 -5.41 -35.73 -30.71
N ILE A 147 -5.80 -35.63 -29.44
CA ILE A 147 -6.82 -36.51 -28.82
C ILE A 147 -7.68 -35.72 -27.81
N SER A 148 -8.97 -36.00 -27.88
CA SER A 148 -10.12 -35.26 -27.37
C SER A 148 -10.44 -35.46 -25.87
N SER A 149 -11.03 -34.40 -25.30
CA SER A 149 -12.17 -34.35 -24.35
C SER A 149 -12.15 -35.17 -23.05
N ALA A 150 -12.16 -34.46 -21.91
CA ALA A 150 -13.13 -34.67 -20.83
C ALA A 150 -13.31 -33.39 -20.00
N SER A 151 -14.53 -32.88 -19.98
CA SER A 151 -15.00 -31.72 -19.22
C SER A 151 -15.20 -32.04 -17.73
N SER A 152 -14.64 -31.23 -16.85
CA SER A 152 -15.19 -31.02 -15.51
C SER A 152 -14.95 -29.58 -15.06
N THR A 153 -16.05 -28.86 -14.87
CA THR A 153 -16.16 -27.48 -14.46
C THR A 153 -15.63 -27.24 -13.04
N GLY A 154 -14.72 -26.27 -12.89
CA GLY A 154 -14.27 -25.73 -11.60
C GLY A 154 -13.60 -24.38 -11.80
N SER A 155 -14.38 -23.30 -11.75
CA SER A 155 -13.93 -21.92 -11.96
C SER A 155 -13.10 -21.42 -10.77
N VAL A 156 -11.78 -21.24 -10.97
CA VAL A 156 -10.91 -20.44 -10.09
C VAL A 156 -10.26 -19.35 -10.92
N LYS A 157 -10.52 -18.08 -10.57
CA LYS A 157 -9.93 -16.89 -11.17
C LYS A 157 -8.46 -16.78 -10.74
N GLU A 158 -7.55 -16.86 -11.71
CA GLU A 158 -6.12 -16.64 -11.53
C GLU A 158 -5.74 -15.22 -11.99
N ALA A 159 -4.95 -14.52 -11.17
CA ALA A 159 -4.48 -13.16 -11.43
C ALA A 159 -3.07 -13.20 -12.03
N HIS A 160 -2.88 -12.58 -13.19
CA HIS A 160 -1.58 -12.44 -13.85
C HIS A 160 -0.66 -11.50 -13.07
N GLY A 161 0.41 -12.05 -12.46
CA GLY A 161 1.57 -11.31 -11.97
C GLY A 161 2.79 -11.56 -12.85
N LEU A 162 3.23 -10.54 -13.58
CA LEU A 162 4.43 -10.56 -14.43
C LEU A 162 5.64 -10.04 -13.63
N GLY A 163 6.48 -10.94 -13.13
CA GLY A 163 7.81 -10.62 -12.61
C GLY A 163 8.86 -10.54 -13.74
N LEU A 164 9.90 -9.70 -13.57
CA LEU A 164 11.23 -9.86 -14.20
C LEU A 164 12.27 -8.84 -13.68
N THR A 165 13.40 -9.36 -13.19
CA THR A 165 14.73 -8.75 -12.92
C THR A 165 15.75 -9.71 -13.58
N LEU A 166 16.84 -9.37 -14.29
CA LEU A 166 18.03 -8.54 -13.97
C LEU A 166 19.06 -8.62 -15.15
N GLY A 167 20.02 -7.67 -15.29
CA GLY A 167 21.33 -7.88 -15.98
C GLY A 167 22.10 -6.58 -16.32
N GLU A 168 23.40 -6.48 -15.99
CA GLU A 168 24.23 -5.24 -15.89
C GLU A 168 25.47 -5.21 -16.82
N GLY A 169 25.74 -4.05 -17.45
CA GLY A 169 27.05 -3.42 -17.84
C GLY A 169 27.84 -3.90 -19.09
N PRO A 170 28.79 -3.12 -19.69
CA PRO A 170 29.36 -1.81 -19.26
C PRO A 170 29.64 -0.70 -20.35
N ASN A 171 30.03 0.50 -19.88
CA ASN A 171 30.78 1.63 -20.53
C ASN A 171 30.14 2.54 -21.63
N GLU A 172 29.85 3.82 -21.29
CA GLU A 172 30.57 5.06 -21.73
C GLU A 172 29.83 6.35 -21.29
N ARG A 173 30.58 7.45 -21.08
CA ARG A 173 30.12 8.79 -20.61
C ARG A 173 29.76 9.73 -21.81
N PRO A 174 29.55 11.05 -21.63
CA PRO A 174 28.33 11.74 -21.20
C PRO A 174 27.83 12.76 -22.26
N ARG A 175 26.55 13.16 -22.27
CA ARG A 175 26.15 14.46 -22.87
C ARG A 175 24.79 15.00 -22.40
N HIS A 176 24.80 16.31 -22.18
CA HIS A 176 23.74 17.24 -21.76
C HIS A 176 22.43 17.12 -22.56
N SER A 177 21.28 17.43 -21.94
CA SER A 177 20.62 18.76 -22.09
C SER A 177 19.24 18.86 -21.40
N HIS A 178 19.10 19.94 -20.63
CA HIS A 178 17.94 20.82 -20.41
C HIS A 178 16.52 20.24 -20.31
N SER A 179 15.95 20.29 -19.10
CA SER A 179 14.51 20.50 -18.92
C SER A 179 14.29 21.80 -18.15
N THR A 180 13.61 22.72 -18.82
CA THR A 180 13.13 24.00 -18.30
C THR A 180 12.03 23.78 -17.27
N SER A 181 12.17 24.46 -16.14
CA SER A 181 11.26 24.55 -15.02
C SER A 181 10.06 25.45 -15.32
N VAL A 182 8.91 25.12 -14.74
CA VAL A 182 7.85 26.10 -14.44
C VAL A 182 7.76 26.24 -12.92
N THR A 183 7.77 27.49 -12.53
CA THR A 183 7.95 28.10 -11.20
C THR A 183 6.81 27.86 -10.22
N SER A 184 7.15 27.71 -8.93
CA SER A 184 6.34 28.25 -7.83
C SER A 184 7.25 28.97 -6.85
N VAL A 185 6.93 30.24 -6.65
CA VAL A 185 7.63 31.26 -5.87
C VAL A 185 7.33 31.10 -4.38
N THR A 186 8.35 30.91 -3.55
CA THR A 186 8.38 31.44 -2.18
C THR A 186 9.82 31.77 -1.79
N SER A 187 10.02 33.07 -1.58
CA SER A 187 11.15 33.86 -1.06
C SER A 187 12.27 33.17 -0.27
N ASP A 188 13.49 33.48 -0.71
CA ASP A 188 14.76 33.38 0.01
C ASP A 188 14.86 34.39 1.18
N VAL A 189 15.40 33.92 2.30
CA VAL A 189 16.26 34.71 3.18
C VAL A 189 17.56 33.93 3.31
N SER A 190 18.63 34.52 2.78
CA SER A 190 20.00 34.03 2.87
C SER A 190 20.57 34.26 4.28
N ASP A 191 21.23 33.26 4.86
CA ASP A 191 22.52 33.52 5.48
C ASP A 191 23.44 32.29 5.54
N SER A 192 24.73 32.59 5.41
CA SER A 192 25.84 31.66 5.34
C SER A 192 26.43 31.38 6.72
N SER A 193 26.75 30.12 7.04
CA SER A 193 27.96 29.74 7.79
C SER A 193 28.04 28.24 8.07
N LYS A 194 29.26 27.71 7.97
CA LYS A 194 29.68 26.37 8.38
C LYS A 194 29.75 26.29 9.91
N SER A 195 29.12 25.30 10.53
CA SER A 195 29.66 24.55 11.69
C SER A 195 28.72 23.39 12.05
N GLY A 196 29.29 22.31 12.58
CA GLY A 196 28.60 21.03 12.73
C GLY A 196 27.62 20.94 13.90
N GLN A 197 26.55 20.16 13.71
CA GLN A 197 25.82 19.43 14.74
C GLN A 197 24.88 18.39 14.10
N PRO A 198 24.62 17.23 14.74
CA PRO A 198 23.73 16.21 14.22
C PRO A 198 22.29 16.49 14.68
N THR A 199 21.39 16.80 13.73
CA THR A 199 19.96 16.97 14.00
C THR A 199 19.27 15.60 14.00
N LEU A 200 18.70 15.23 15.15
CA LEU A 200 17.76 14.11 15.30
C LEU A 200 16.43 14.43 14.60
N SER A 201 16.03 13.59 13.67
CA SER A 201 14.67 13.50 13.12
C SER A 201 14.27 12.02 13.04
N PRO A 202 13.35 11.50 13.87
CA PRO A 202 12.80 10.16 13.70
C PRO A 202 11.61 10.27 12.75
N ALA A 203 11.88 10.46 11.46
CA ALA A 203 10.87 10.32 10.43
C ALA A 203 11.06 8.92 9.81
N PHE A 204 10.16 8.00 10.15
CA PHE A 204 10.02 6.70 9.48
C PHE A 204 9.65 6.93 8.00
N ALA A 205 10.67 7.15 7.17
CA ALA A 205 10.55 7.11 5.72
C ALA A 205 10.71 5.66 5.27
N ILE A 206 9.59 4.92 5.19
CA ILE A 206 9.52 3.68 4.41
C ILE A 206 8.66 3.99 3.19
N SER A 207 9.28 4.60 2.17
CA SER A 207 8.82 4.46 0.78
C SER A 207 9.95 4.87 -0.15
N GLY A 208 10.62 3.86 -0.68
CA GLY A 208 11.77 3.96 -1.56
C GLY A 208 12.34 2.56 -1.72
N HIS A 209 11.85 1.84 -2.73
CA HIS A 209 12.33 0.50 -3.05
C HIS A 209 13.74 0.60 -3.65
N ASN A 210 14.75 0.81 -2.79
CA ASN A 210 16.13 0.57 -3.15
C ASN A 210 16.40 -0.93 -3.03
N PRO A 211 17.06 -1.56 -4.03
CA PRO A 211 17.49 -2.94 -3.88
C PRO A 211 18.37 -3.05 -2.63
N PRO A 212 18.23 -4.12 -1.82
CA PRO A 212 18.96 -4.24 -0.57
C PRO A 212 20.46 -4.26 -0.86
N TYR A 213 21.20 -3.40 -0.16
CA TYR A 213 22.67 -3.35 -0.17
C TYR A 213 23.21 -4.74 0.20
N ALA A 214 23.61 -5.51 -0.80
CA ALA A 214 24.38 -6.72 -0.64
C ALA A 214 25.84 -6.30 -0.72
N ASP A 215 26.57 -6.38 0.39
CA ASP A 215 27.99 -6.06 0.38
C ASP A 215 28.72 -7.21 -0.36
N PRO A 216 29.28 -6.96 -1.56
CA PRO A 216 29.92 -8.01 -2.36
C PRO A 216 31.19 -8.58 -1.70
N THR A 217 31.67 -7.95 -0.62
CA THR A 217 32.87 -8.40 0.12
C THR A 217 32.56 -9.34 1.29
N SER A 218 31.29 -9.54 1.62
CA SER A 218 30.89 -10.32 2.81
C SER A 218 30.60 -11.78 2.47
N SER A 219 31.17 -12.71 3.25
CA SER A 219 31.01 -14.16 3.10
C SER A 219 29.65 -14.69 3.57
N LEU A 220 28.77 -13.81 4.05
CA LEU A 220 27.46 -14.16 4.59
C LEU A 220 26.42 -14.24 3.47
N SER A 221 25.57 -15.27 3.50
CA SER A 221 24.40 -15.38 2.63
C SER A 221 23.56 -14.08 2.65
N PRO A 222 23.04 -13.61 1.50
CA PRO A 222 22.25 -12.37 1.42
C PRO A 222 21.04 -12.36 2.37
N ARG A 223 20.50 -13.54 2.71
CA ARG A 223 19.45 -13.72 3.74
C ARG A 223 19.96 -13.33 5.13
N ASN A 224 21.14 -13.82 5.51
CA ASN A 224 21.75 -13.51 6.82
C ASN A 224 22.11 -12.03 6.93
N GLN A 225 22.49 -11.38 5.83
CA GLN A 225 22.72 -9.93 5.81
C GLN A 225 21.43 -9.15 6.10
N ARG A 226 20.30 -9.51 5.47
CA ARG A 226 18.98 -8.89 5.75
C ARG A 226 18.54 -9.11 7.21
N ARG A 227 18.78 -10.31 7.76
CA ARG A 227 18.48 -10.60 9.17
C ARG A 227 19.33 -9.75 10.10
N LEU A 228 20.62 -9.60 9.82
CA LEU A 228 21.53 -8.79 10.62
C LEU A 228 21.19 -7.29 10.55
N THR A 229 20.84 -6.76 9.38
CA THR A 229 20.43 -5.35 9.26
C THR A 229 19.13 -5.07 10.01
N THR A 230 18.17 -6.01 9.97
CA THR A 230 16.92 -5.94 10.74
C THR A 230 17.18 -6.04 12.25
N ALA A 231 18.05 -6.95 12.69
CA ALA A 231 18.42 -7.07 14.09
C ALA A 231 19.15 -5.81 14.60
N LYS A 232 20.04 -5.25 13.77
CA LYS A 232 20.74 -4.00 14.06
C LYS A 232 19.76 -2.83 14.21
N SER A 233 18.81 -2.67 13.29
CA SER A 233 17.81 -1.59 13.41
C SER A 233 16.91 -1.77 14.64
N ALA A 234 16.48 -3.00 14.94
CA ALA A 234 15.71 -3.29 16.15
C ALA A 234 16.49 -2.97 17.43
N MET A 235 17.77 -3.33 17.50
CA MET A 235 18.64 -3.01 18.64
C MET A 235 18.84 -1.49 18.79
N LEU A 236 18.97 -0.75 17.68
CA LEU A 236 19.05 0.71 17.71
C LEU A 236 17.76 1.34 18.22
N ILE A 237 16.59 0.85 17.79
CA ILE A 237 15.29 1.33 18.28
C ILE A 237 15.17 1.05 19.78
N TYR A 238 15.49 -0.17 20.22
CA TYR A 238 15.44 -0.56 21.64
C TYR A 238 16.35 0.33 22.50
N ALA A 239 17.60 0.55 22.07
CA ALA A 239 18.55 1.40 22.77
C ALA A 239 18.10 2.88 22.80
N ALA A 240 17.56 3.39 21.68
CA ALA A 240 17.03 4.74 21.61
C ALA A 240 15.84 4.94 22.54
N LEU A 241 14.89 3.99 22.59
CA LEU A 241 13.76 4.05 23.51
C LEU A 241 14.20 4.02 24.96
N LEU A 242 15.19 3.19 25.33
CA LEU A 242 15.74 3.18 26.69
C LEU A 242 16.34 4.55 27.06
N GLY A 243 17.12 5.16 26.17
CA GLY A 243 17.72 6.47 26.40
C GLY A 243 16.69 7.62 26.46
N LEU A 244 15.65 7.56 25.63
CA LEU A 244 14.60 8.59 25.55
C LEU A 244 13.48 8.42 26.59
N SER A 245 13.37 7.27 27.24
CA SER A 245 12.29 6.97 28.20
C SER A 245 12.15 8.00 29.33
N PRO A 246 13.22 8.51 29.96
CA PRO A 246 13.12 9.57 30.96
C PRO A 246 12.53 10.88 30.41
N ILE A 247 12.85 11.21 29.15
CA ILE A 247 12.36 12.41 28.47
C ILE A 247 10.88 12.23 28.11
N LEU A 248 10.51 11.06 27.58
CA LEU A 248 9.12 10.72 27.29
C LEU A 248 8.26 10.76 28.56
N LYS A 249 8.80 10.33 29.71
CA LYS A 249 8.13 10.42 31.01
C LYS A 249 7.87 11.86 31.45
N SER A 250 8.80 12.79 31.21
CA SER A 250 8.63 14.18 31.64
C SER A 250 7.80 15.02 30.67
N LEU A 251 7.58 14.54 29.45
CA LEU A 251 7.01 15.30 28.33
C LEU A 251 5.68 16.02 28.63
N THR A 252 4.71 15.32 29.23
CA THR A 252 3.36 15.90 29.47
C THR A 252 3.08 16.11 30.96
N ARG A 253 4.12 16.32 31.77
CA ARG A 253 3.97 16.51 33.22
C ARG A 253 3.20 17.79 33.58
N SER A 254 3.34 18.85 32.77
CA SER A 254 2.64 20.12 32.94
C SER A 254 1.21 20.14 32.37
N THR A 255 0.81 19.09 31.65
CA THR A 255 -0.52 18.98 31.05
C THR A 255 -1.50 18.30 32.00
N SER A 256 -2.73 18.79 32.08
CA SER A 256 -3.81 18.20 32.88
C SER A 256 -4.23 16.82 32.36
N SER A 257 -4.68 15.93 33.27
CA SER A 257 -5.10 14.57 32.92
C SER A 257 -6.26 14.55 31.92
N ASP A 258 -7.26 15.43 32.09
CA ASP A 258 -8.44 15.47 31.23
C ASP A 258 -8.08 15.80 29.78
N SER A 259 -7.16 16.76 29.58
CA SER A 259 -6.65 17.12 28.26
C SER A 259 -5.87 15.96 27.61
N ILE A 260 -5.14 15.17 28.40
CA ILE A 260 -4.40 14.00 27.91
C ILE A 260 -5.35 12.92 27.41
N TRP A 261 -6.42 12.63 28.15
CA TRP A 261 -7.46 11.70 27.70
C TRP A 261 -8.17 12.21 26.44
N ALA A 262 -8.47 13.51 26.36
CA ALA A 262 -9.08 14.10 25.17
C ALA A 262 -8.16 14.04 23.93
N ILE A 263 -6.90 14.48 24.06
CA ILE A 263 -5.93 14.49 22.96
C ILE A 263 -5.60 13.06 22.51
N SER A 264 -5.39 12.12 23.44
CA SER A 264 -5.13 10.71 23.10
C SER A 264 -6.31 10.07 22.39
N THR A 265 -7.54 10.31 22.86
CA THR A 265 -8.75 9.83 22.17
C THR A 265 -8.86 10.40 20.75
N GLY A 266 -8.64 11.71 20.60
CA GLY A 266 -8.62 12.37 19.29
C GLY A 266 -7.56 11.78 18.35
N LEU A 267 -6.34 11.56 18.84
CA LEU A 267 -5.25 10.96 18.07
C LEU A 267 -5.52 9.49 17.70
N LEU A 268 -6.14 8.71 18.58
CA LEU A 268 -6.55 7.34 18.27
C LEU A 268 -7.69 7.31 17.23
N CYS A 269 -8.64 8.25 17.31
CA CYS A 269 -9.66 8.44 16.27
C CYS A 269 -9.03 8.82 14.92
N MET A 270 -8.06 9.75 14.91
CA MET A 270 -7.29 10.10 13.71
C MET A 270 -6.55 8.88 13.16
N ASN A 271 -5.93 8.08 14.02
CA ASN A 271 -5.29 6.83 13.62
C ASN A 271 -6.26 5.90 12.88
N VAL A 272 -7.45 5.65 13.45
CA VAL A 272 -8.45 4.76 12.84
C VAL A 272 -9.01 5.35 11.53
N ALA A 273 -9.25 6.66 11.47
CA ALA A 273 -9.86 7.31 10.31
C ALA A 273 -8.91 7.40 9.09
N PHE A 274 -7.63 7.63 9.31
CA PHE A 274 -6.63 7.82 8.24
C PHE A 274 -5.77 6.58 7.97
N PHE A 275 -6.10 5.43 8.57
CA PHE A 275 -5.40 4.17 8.29
C PHE A 275 -5.69 3.70 6.87
N ASP A 276 -4.66 3.24 6.14
CA ASP A 276 -4.83 2.69 4.80
C ASP A 276 -5.38 1.24 4.90
N TYR A 277 -6.68 1.10 4.73
CA TYR A 277 -7.37 -0.20 4.69
C TYR A 277 -7.35 -0.85 3.30
N GLY A 278 -6.82 -0.17 2.28
CA GLY A 278 -6.80 -0.64 0.90
C GLY A 278 -5.66 -1.61 0.61
N GLU A 279 -5.91 -2.59 -0.27
CA GLU A 279 -4.87 -3.49 -0.81
C GLU A 279 -4.31 -3.03 -2.16
N GLY A 280 -4.91 -2.02 -2.79
CA GLY A 280 -4.61 -1.59 -4.16
C GLY A 280 -3.40 -0.66 -4.30
N THR A 281 -2.78 -0.67 -5.48
CA THR A 281 -1.72 0.25 -5.94
C THR A 281 -2.20 1.67 -6.28
N GLY A 282 -3.39 2.07 -5.81
CA GLY A 282 -3.96 3.40 -6.05
C GLY A 282 -3.59 4.36 -4.92
N ALA A 283 -3.33 5.63 -5.27
CA ALA A 283 -3.00 6.77 -4.42
C ALA A 283 -2.94 6.45 -2.90
N HIS A 284 -1.80 5.93 -2.44
CA HIS A 284 -1.57 5.67 -1.03
C HIS A 284 -1.65 7.00 -0.27
N LEU A 285 -2.64 7.12 0.64
CA LEU A 285 -2.55 8.10 1.70
C LEU A 285 -1.21 7.89 2.41
N PRO A 286 -0.52 8.95 2.85
CA PRO A 286 0.72 8.78 3.60
C PRO A 286 0.41 7.92 4.83
N ALA A 287 0.83 6.65 4.82
CA ALA A 287 0.70 5.74 5.95
C ALA A 287 1.24 6.37 7.25
N SER A 288 2.10 7.37 7.11
CA SER A 288 2.63 8.21 8.16
C SER A 288 1.56 8.92 9.01
N ILE A 289 0.43 9.40 8.48
CA ILE A 289 -0.52 10.18 9.31
C ILE A 289 -1.13 9.31 10.40
N SER A 290 -1.61 8.12 10.03
CA SER A 290 -2.22 7.19 10.97
C SER A 290 -1.22 6.68 11.99
N THR A 291 -0.06 6.17 11.53
CA THR A 291 0.96 5.63 12.43
C THR A 291 1.56 6.70 13.34
N ASN A 292 1.79 7.92 12.85
CA ASN A 292 2.30 9.02 13.67
C ASN A 292 1.27 9.44 14.73
N SER A 293 -0.02 9.47 14.37
CA SER A 293 -1.10 9.78 15.33
C SER A 293 -1.16 8.71 16.43
N ALA A 294 -1.05 7.43 16.07
CA ALA A 294 -1.06 6.34 17.04
C ALA A 294 0.15 6.37 17.97
N LEU A 295 1.36 6.61 17.42
CA LEU A 295 2.58 6.74 18.22
C LEU A 295 2.52 7.97 19.13
N MET A 296 1.99 9.09 18.67
CA MET A 296 1.80 10.29 19.49
C MET A 296 0.75 10.08 20.60
N ALA A 297 -0.36 9.40 20.31
CA ALA A 297 -1.33 9.02 21.33
C ALA A 297 -0.67 8.15 22.41
N SER A 298 0.12 7.19 21.96
CA SER A 298 0.83 6.25 22.83
C SER A 298 1.89 6.91 23.69
N THR A 299 2.67 7.86 23.15
CA THR A 299 3.70 8.58 23.92
C THR A 299 3.08 9.49 24.98
N VAL A 300 1.99 10.19 24.63
CA VAL A 300 1.23 11.04 25.56
C VAL A 300 0.65 10.19 26.70
N LEU A 301 0.05 9.03 26.41
CA LEU A 301 -0.43 8.10 27.44
C LEU A 301 0.71 7.49 28.28
N ALA A 302 1.79 7.03 27.62
CA ALA A 302 2.94 6.42 28.28
C ALA A 302 3.59 7.35 29.29
N SER A 303 3.69 8.65 28.98
CA SER A 303 4.31 9.65 29.84
C SER A 303 3.65 9.78 31.22
N ARG A 304 2.40 9.32 31.36
CA ARG A 304 1.65 9.35 32.63
C ARG A 304 1.92 8.15 33.53
N LEU A 305 2.70 7.19 33.08
CA LEU A 305 3.06 6.03 33.88
C LEU A 305 4.13 6.38 34.94
N PRO A 306 4.06 5.76 36.13
CA PRO A 306 4.86 6.19 37.28
C PRO A 306 6.36 5.88 37.14
N SER A 307 6.74 4.90 36.33
CA SER A 307 8.12 4.43 36.17
C SER A 307 8.60 4.58 34.72
N THR A 308 9.89 4.87 34.52
CA THR A 308 10.52 4.91 33.19
C THR A 308 10.43 3.56 32.47
N THR A 309 10.48 2.45 33.21
CA THR A 309 10.28 1.10 32.67
C THR A 309 8.86 0.92 32.12
N HIS A 310 7.86 1.55 32.74
CA HIS A 310 6.48 1.49 32.26
C HIS A 310 6.33 2.27 30.96
N VAL A 311 6.93 3.49 30.89
CA VAL A 311 6.96 4.31 29.66
C VAL A 311 7.66 3.58 28.53
N PHE A 312 8.82 2.97 28.82
CA PHE A 312 9.57 2.15 27.86
C PHE A 312 8.72 0.99 27.34
N SER A 313 8.11 0.21 28.23
CA SER A 313 7.35 -0.99 27.86
C SER A 313 6.13 -0.64 27.02
N LEU A 314 5.38 0.42 27.37
CA LEU A 314 4.20 0.83 26.60
C LEU A 314 4.58 1.42 25.24
N THR A 315 5.68 2.17 25.15
CA THR A 315 6.12 2.76 23.88
C THR A 315 6.70 1.71 22.92
N LEU A 316 7.40 0.70 23.44
CA LEU A 316 7.82 -0.44 22.62
C LEU A 316 6.60 -1.26 22.16
N PHE A 317 5.65 -1.54 23.05
CA PHE A 317 4.42 -2.22 22.70
C PHE A 317 3.60 -1.46 21.65
N SER A 318 3.53 -0.12 21.71
CA SER A 318 2.81 0.65 20.70
C SER A 318 3.48 0.59 19.31
N ILE A 319 4.81 0.54 19.24
CA ILE A 319 5.55 0.33 17.99
C ILE A 319 5.25 -1.05 17.41
N GLU A 320 5.14 -2.08 18.24
CA GLU A 320 4.76 -3.43 17.81
C GLU A 320 3.33 -3.46 17.27
N VAL A 321 2.36 -2.86 17.97
CA VAL A 321 0.94 -2.88 17.61
C VAL A 321 0.59 -1.98 16.42
N PHE A 322 1.18 -0.78 16.34
CA PHE A 322 0.82 0.21 15.29
C PHE A 322 1.85 0.30 14.15
N GLY A 323 3.08 -0.18 14.36
CA GLY A 323 4.12 -0.19 13.33
C GLY A 323 4.27 -1.56 12.67
N LEU A 324 4.61 -2.58 13.45
CA LEU A 324 5.00 -3.89 12.93
C LEU A 324 3.79 -4.76 12.58
N PHE A 325 2.77 -4.80 13.45
CA PHE A 325 1.60 -5.63 13.28
C PHE A 325 0.82 -5.34 11.99
N PRO A 326 0.63 -4.07 11.55
CA PRO A 326 0.06 -3.73 10.24
C PRO A 326 0.78 -4.33 9.03
N ILE A 327 2.11 -4.43 9.11
CA ILE A 327 2.92 -5.01 8.04
C ILE A 327 2.72 -6.53 8.01
N PHE A 328 2.79 -7.17 9.18
CA PHE A 328 2.61 -8.61 9.31
C PHE A 328 1.23 -9.07 8.79
N ARG A 329 0.15 -8.41 9.23
CA ARG A 329 -1.22 -8.77 8.80
C ARG A 329 -1.43 -8.67 7.30
N ARG A 330 -0.83 -7.68 6.63
CA ARG A 330 -0.95 -7.50 5.17
C ARG A 330 -0.36 -8.71 4.44
N HIS A 331 0.76 -9.23 4.92
CA HIS A 331 1.43 -10.36 4.30
C HIS A 331 0.83 -11.70 4.70
N LEU A 332 0.34 -11.82 5.95
CA LEU A 332 -0.46 -12.95 6.37
C LEU A 332 -1.69 -13.13 5.46
N ARG A 333 -2.40 -12.03 5.16
CA ARG A 333 -3.58 -12.04 4.30
C ARG A 333 -3.25 -12.39 2.85
N SER A 334 -2.18 -11.83 2.30
CA SER A 334 -1.78 -12.12 0.92
C SER A 334 -1.32 -13.57 0.73
N ASN A 335 -0.73 -14.19 1.77
CA ASN A 335 -0.19 -15.53 1.68
C ASN A 335 -1.17 -16.63 2.13
N SER A 336 -1.93 -16.39 3.21
CA SER A 336 -2.81 -17.41 3.81
C SER A 336 -4.12 -16.82 4.32
N TRP A 337 -5.20 -17.10 3.57
CA TRP A 337 -6.56 -16.73 3.97
C TRP A 337 -6.97 -17.31 5.33
N LYS A 338 -6.64 -18.60 5.58
CA LYS A 338 -6.94 -19.27 6.85
C LYS A 338 -6.22 -18.60 8.02
N GLY A 339 -4.97 -18.19 7.81
CA GLY A 339 -4.19 -17.43 8.80
C GLY A 339 -4.84 -16.09 9.14
N HIS A 340 -5.26 -15.34 8.12
CA HIS A 340 -5.97 -14.07 8.29
C HIS A 340 -7.26 -14.22 9.10
N VAL A 341 -8.09 -15.22 8.79
CA VAL A 341 -9.33 -15.49 9.53
C VAL A 341 -9.03 -15.89 10.98
N THR A 342 -8.06 -16.77 11.20
CA THR A 342 -7.66 -17.20 12.55
C THR A 342 -7.16 -16.03 13.39
N LEU A 343 -6.31 -15.17 12.81
CA LEU A 343 -5.84 -13.96 13.47
C LEU A 343 -7.00 -13.02 13.83
N THR A 344 -7.96 -12.85 12.92
CA THR A 344 -9.15 -12.03 13.17
C THR A 344 -9.94 -12.52 14.38
N ILE A 345 -10.17 -13.83 14.46
CA ILE A 345 -10.90 -14.45 15.59
C ILE A 345 -10.16 -14.20 16.90
N ILE A 346 -8.84 -14.41 16.92
CA ILE A 346 -8.00 -14.18 18.12
C ILE A 346 -8.05 -12.71 18.56
N LEU A 347 -7.97 -11.77 17.62
CA LEU A 347 -8.05 -10.34 17.91
C LEU A 347 -9.42 -9.92 18.45
N ILE A 348 -10.51 -10.43 17.87
CA ILE A 348 -11.85 -10.12 18.35
C ILE A 348 -12.06 -10.68 19.76
N ILE A 349 -11.68 -11.94 20.01
CA ILE A 349 -11.78 -12.56 21.35
C ILE A 349 -10.99 -11.75 22.39
N SER A 350 -9.74 -11.40 22.08
CA SER A 350 -8.89 -10.63 23.00
C SER A 350 -9.40 -9.20 23.22
N ALA A 351 -9.83 -8.50 22.16
CA ALA A 351 -10.38 -7.14 22.26
C ALA A 351 -11.70 -7.13 23.04
N CYS A 352 -12.68 -7.96 22.67
CA CYS A 352 -14.00 -7.98 23.31
C CYS A 352 -13.92 -8.44 24.77
N GLY A 353 -13.15 -9.50 25.03
CA GLY A 353 -12.89 -9.97 26.40
C GLY A 353 -12.13 -8.94 27.23
N GLY A 354 -11.12 -8.29 26.65
CA GLY A 354 -10.33 -7.25 27.30
C GLY A 354 -11.16 -6.02 27.68
N VAL A 355 -11.94 -5.47 26.74
CA VAL A 355 -12.80 -4.31 26.97
C VAL A 355 -13.77 -4.58 28.12
N PHE A 356 -14.49 -5.71 28.07
CA PHE A 356 -15.47 -6.02 29.10
C PHE A 356 -14.81 -6.28 30.47
N MET A 357 -13.65 -6.92 30.49
CA MET A 357 -12.87 -7.12 31.71
C MET A 357 -12.42 -5.78 32.33
N THR A 358 -12.02 -4.79 31.52
CA THR A 358 -11.66 -3.45 32.02
C THR A 358 -12.85 -2.66 32.55
N LEU A 359 -14.04 -2.83 31.97
CA LEU A 359 -15.26 -2.12 32.36
C LEU A 359 -15.90 -2.68 33.64
N THR A 360 -15.88 -4.01 33.82
CA THR A 360 -16.58 -4.69 34.92
C THR A 360 -15.71 -4.96 36.15
N GLY A 361 -14.44 -4.54 36.12
CA GLY A 361 -13.52 -4.69 37.25
C GLY A 361 -12.81 -6.04 37.35
N GLY A 362 -12.93 -6.89 36.33
CA GLY A 362 -12.13 -8.10 36.15
C GLY A 362 -12.87 -9.44 36.30
N GLY A 363 -12.12 -10.54 36.11
CA GLY A 363 -12.60 -11.91 36.33
C GLY A 363 -12.89 -12.71 35.06
N ARG A 364 -12.92 -14.04 35.20
CA ARG A 364 -13.14 -14.97 34.08
C ARG A 364 -14.56 -14.86 33.52
N GLY A 365 -15.57 -14.67 34.37
CA GLY A 365 -16.96 -14.49 33.96
C GLY A 365 -17.15 -13.23 33.10
N ALA A 366 -16.55 -12.12 33.51
CA ALA A 366 -16.53 -10.88 32.74
C ALA A 366 -15.87 -11.08 31.36
N TRP A 367 -14.71 -11.73 31.30
CA TRP A 367 -14.05 -12.00 30.03
C TRP A 367 -14.92 -12.84 29.08
N ILE A 368 -15.53 -13.92 29.58
CA ILE A 368 -16.42 -14.78 28.78
C ILE A 368 -17.64 -14.00 28.30
N ALA A 369 -18.29 -13.24 29.19
CA ALA A 369 -19.43 -12.40 28.84
C ALA A 369 -19.07 -11.36 27.77
N GLY A 370 -17.88 -10.75 27.89
CA GLY A 370 -17.33 -9.82 26.90
C GLY A 370 -17.11 -10.45 25.54
N VAL A 371 -16.52 -11.65 25.49
CA VAL A 371 -16.30 -12.39 24.24
C VAL A 371 -17.63 -12.71 23.55
N VAL A 372 -18.62 -13.18 24.29
CA VAL A 372 -19.94 -13.52 23.73
C VAL A 372 -20.67 -12.27 23.24
N LEU A 373 -20.85 -11.27 24.12
CA LEU A 373 -21.62 -10.06 23.80
C LEU A 373 -20.90 -9.22 22.73
N GLY A 374 -19.59 -9.01 22.89
CA GLY A 374 -18.78 -8.24 21.95
C GLY A 374 -18.59 -8.95 20.62
N GLY A 375 -18.46 -10.28 20.61
CA GLY A 375 -18.40 -11.07 19.38
C GLY A 375 -19.70 -10.97 18.58
N ILE A 376 -20.85 -11.12 19.26
CA ILE A 376 -22.18 -10.95 18.66
C ILE A 376 -22.31 -9.53 18.08
N LEU A 377 -21.97 -8.50 18.86
CA LEU A 377 -22.05 -7.11 18.43
C LEU A 377 -21.16 -6.83 17.22
N THR A 378 -19.94 -7.36 17.20
CA THR A 378 -18.99 -7.18 16.09
C THR A 378 -19.52 -7.84 14.81
N PHE A 379 -20.04 -9.08 14.92
CA PHE A 379 -20.62 -9.79 13.79
C PHE A 379 -21.83 -9.05 13.20
N PHE A 380 -22.75 -8.60 14.05
CA PHE A 380 -23.90 -7.81 13.60
C PHE A 380 -23.47 -6.45 13.01
N SER A 381 -22.51 -5.76 13.63
CA SER A 381 -22.00 -4.49 13.11
C SER A 381 -21.38 -4.63 11.72
N MET A 382 -20.55 -5.67 11.50
CA MET A 382 -19.99 -6.00 10.19
C MET A 382 -21.10 -6.33 9.17
N GLY A 383 -22.10 -7.13 9.58
CA GLY A 383 -23.22 -7.51 8.72
C GLY A 383 -24.09 -6.31 8.33
N ILE A 384 -24.42 -5.44 9.27
CA ILE A 384 -25.19 -4.21 9.04
C ILE A 384 -24.41 -3.25 8.13
N CYS A 385 -23.12 -3.07 8.36
CA CYS A 385 -22.27 -2.22 7.52
C CYS A 385 -22.18 -2.77 6.08
N SER A 386 -21.99 -4.08 5.93
CA SER A 386 -21.94 -4.74 4.62
C SER A 386 -23.28 -4.63 3.88
N TRP A 387 -24.39 -4.85 4.59
CA TRP A 387 -25.75 -4.67 4.04
C TRP A 387 -25.99 -3.21 3.60
N TRP A 388 -25.57 -2.25 4.42
CA TRP A 388 -25.69 -0.84 4.10
C TRP A 388 -24.90 -0.47 2.84
N LEU A 389 -23.66 -0.93 2.71
CA LEU A 389 -22.82 -0.71 1.52
C LEU A 389 -23.41 -1.32 0.24
N ILE A 390 -24.04 -2.50 0.34
CA ILE A 390 -24.77 -3.10 -0.78
C ILE A 390 -25.96 -2.20 -1.16
N GLY A 391 -26.72 -1.72 -0.16
CA GLY A 391 -27.82 -0.78 -0.37
C GLY A 391 -27.37 0.54 -1.01
N LEU A 392 -26.15 0.99 -0.73
CA LEU A 392 -25.55 2.19 -1.33
C LEU A 392 -25.12 2.00 -2.80
N GLN A 393 -24.96 0.77 -3.28
CA GLN A 393 -24.56 0.51 -4.67
C GLN A 393 -25.52 1.13 -5.68
N LYS A 394 -26.82 1.22 -5.34
CA LYS A 394 -27.85 1.84 -6.20
C LYS A 394 -27.61 3.32 -6.47
N TYR A 395 -26.82 4.00 -5.63
CA TYR A 395 -26.47 5.41 -5.80
C TYR A 395 -25.13 5.62 -6.54
N LYS A 396 -24.40 4.54 -6.88
CA LYS A 396 -23.11 4.65 -7.58
C LYS A 396 -23.33 4.98 -9.06
N ASN A 397 -22.84 6.14 -9.48
CA ASN A 397 -22.95 6.66 -10.84
C ASN A 397 -21.57 6.99 -11.39
N GLU A 398 -20.95 6.03 -12.06
CA GLU A 398 -19.70 6.20 -12.77
C GLU A 398 -19.99 6.27 -14.27
N ILE A 399 -19.76 7.43 -14.86
CA ILE A 399 -19.94 7.65 -16.29
C ILE A 399 -18.59 7.37 -16.95
N TYR A 400 -18.55 6.32 -17.77
CA TYR A 400 -17.37 6.01 -18.55
C TYR A 400 -17.50 6.69 -19.91
N GLY A 401 -16.56 7.58 -20.21
CA GLY A 401 -16.43 8.20 -21.51
C GLY A 401 -15.84 7.21 -22.52
N PRO A 402 -16.16 7.33 -23.81
CA PRO A 402 -15.64 6.45 -24.86
C PRO A 402 -14.18 6.71 -25.25
N TRP A 403 -13.52 7.61 -24.55
CA TRP A 403 -12.12 7.94 -24.77
C TRP A 403 -11.25 6.83 -24.23
N ASP A 404 -10.52 6.15 -25.12
CA ASP A 404 -9.53 5.16 -24.70
C ASP A 404 -8.27 5.91 -24.21
N PRO A 405 -7.98 5.93 -22.90
CA PRO A 405 -6.76 6.54 -22.40
C PRO A 405 -5.56 5.80 -23.00
N ALA A 406 -4.50 6.54 -23.35
CA ALA A 406 -3.28 5.92 -23.85
C ALA A 406 -2.75 4.91 -22.83
N ARG A 407 -2.71 3.63 -23.20
CA ARG A 407 -1.99 2.63 -22.40
C ARG A 407 -0.49 2.84 -22.65
N PRO A 408 0.31 3.19 -21.64
CA PRO A 408 1.73 3.39 -21.83
C PRO A 408 2.36 2.08 -22.31
N ILE A 409 2.99 2.10 -23.48
CA ILE A 409 3.79 0.98 -23.97
C ILE A 409 5.12 1.05 -23.20
N ILE A 410 5.21 0.31 -22.10
CA ILE A 410 6.46 0.17 -21.36
C ILE A 410 7.37 -0.75 -22.18
N ARG A 411 8.21 -0.16 -23.05
CA ARG A 411 9.27 -0.91 -23.73
C ARG A 411 10.29 -1.34 -22.68
N ARG A 412 10.59 -2.65 -22.62
CA ARG A 412 11.49 -3.24 -21.62
C ARG A 412 12.98 -3.07 -21.95
N SER A 413 13.34 -2.51 -23.10
CA SER A 413 14.69 -2.06 -23.42
C SER A 413 14.62 -0.81 -24.31
N TRP A 414 15.56 0.10 -24.09
CA TRP A 414 15.93 1.12 -25.07
C TRP A 414 17.02 0.48 -25.91
N ASP A 415 16.68 0.03 -27.11
CA ASP A 415 17.65 -0.33 -28.15
C ASP A 415 17.99 0.91 -28.97
#